data_AF-A0A923XVE5-F1
#
_entry.id   AF-A0A923XVE5-F1
#
_cell.length_a   1.000
_cell.length_b   1.000
_cell.length_c   1.000
_cell.angle_alpha   90.00
_cell.angle_beta   90.00
_cell.angle_gamma   90.00
#
_symmetry.space_group_name_H-M   'P 1'
#
loop_
_entity.id
_entity.type
_entity.pdbx_description
1 polymer ?
#
loop_
_entity_poly.entity_id
_entity_poly.type
_entity_poly.pdbx_seq_one_letter_code
_entity_poly.pdbx_strand_id
1 'polypeptide(L)' 'EDAEMTPMARSFYAENKRVRNDRIKQDLHVTLQYPTYREGLQSLLTAENP' A
#
# COMPACT_ATOMS: atom_id res chain seq x y z
N GLU A 1 -20.18 -17.79 -8.66
CA GLU A 1 -20.64 -16.38 -8.68
C GLU A 1 -19.52 -15.56 -9.29
N ASP A 2 -19.78 -14.87 -10.40
CA ASP A 2 -18.80 -13.99 -11.02
C ASP A 2 -18.92 -12.59 -10.42
N ALA A 3 -17.82 -12.05 -9.89
CA ALA A 3 -17.79 -10.68 -9.39
C ALA A 3 -17.90 -9.70 -10.58
N GLU A 4 -18.95 -8.87 -10.61
CA GLU A 4 -19.05 -7.79 -11.59
C GLU A 4 -17.95 -6.74 -11.33
N MET A 5 -16.83 -6.88 -12.05
CA MET A 5 -15.71 -5.95 -11.99
C MET A 5 -15.72 -5.02 -13.20
N THR A 6 -15.37 -3.75 -13.00
CA THR A 6 -15.09 -2.84 -14.11
C THR A 6 -13.83 -3.29 -14.87
N PRO A 7 -13.64 -2.87 -16.14
CA PRO A 7 -12.38 -3.15 -16.86
C PRO A 7 -11.13 -2.71 -16.08
N MET A 8 -11.20 -1.59 -15.35
CA MET A 8 -10.10 -1.08 -14.51
C MET A 8 -9.89 -1.93 -13.25
N ALA A 9 -10.97 -2.39 -12.60
CA ALA A 9 -10.83 -3.31 -11.47
C ALA A 9 -10.19 -4.64 -11.93
N ARG A 10 -10.57 -5.16 -13.10
CA ARG A 10 -9.94 -6.35 -13.69
C ARG A 10 -8.46 -6.15 -13.98
N SER A 11 -8.05 -4.99 -14.50
CA SER A 11 -6.63 -4.74 -14.80
C SER A 11 -5.76 -4.73 -13.54
N PHE A 12 -6.29 -4.28 -12.40
CA PHE A 12 -5.58 -4.33 -11.13
C PHE A 12 -5.28 -5.77 -10.67
N TYR A 13 -6.24 -6.68 -10.82
CA TYR A 13 -6.07 -8.10 -10.41
C TYR A 13 -5.38 -8.97 -11.47
N ALA A 14 -5.08 -8.43 -12.65
CA ALA A 14 -4.40 -9.16 -13.72
C ALA A 14 -2.94 -9.49 -13.40
N GLU A 15 -2.30 -8.75 -12.49
CA GLU A 15 -0.93 -8.99 -12.04
C GLU A 15 -0.84 -9.16 -10.52
N ASN A 16 0.07 -10.02 -10.05
CA ASN A 16 0.35 -10.19 -8.63
C ASN A 16 1.86 -10.36 -8.38
N LYS A 17 2.47 -9.39 -7.70
CA LYS A 17 3.90 -9.40 -7.36
C LYS A 17 4.18 -8.60 -6.08
N ARG A 18 5.30 -8.93 -5.43
CA ARG A 18 5.83 -8.16 -4.29
C ARG A 18 6.98 -7.29 -4.76
N VAL A 19 6.98 -6.03 -4.35
CA VAL A 19 8.01 -5.06 -4.71
C VAL A 19 8.96 -4.88 -3.53
N ARG A 20 10.26 -5.11 -3.75
CA ARG A 20 11.29 -4.80 -2.76
C ARG A 20 11.56 -3.30 -2.74
N ASN A 21 11.79 -2.75 -1.55
CA ASN A 21 12.08 -1.33 -1.33
C ASN A 21 13.47 -1.10 -0.73
N ASP A 22 14.40 -2.05 -0.93
CA ASP A 22 15.73 -1.99 -0.30
C ASP A 22 16.54 -0.78 -0.77
N ARG A 23 16.45 -0.42 -2.06
CA ARG A 23 17.21 0.71 -2.65
C ARG A 23 16.93 2.04 -1.98
N ILE A 24 15.65 2.36 -1.68
CA ILE A 24 15.33 3.63 -1.01
C ILE A 24 15.86 3.68 0.42
N LYS A 25 15.97 2.52 1.09
CA LYS A 25 16.49 2.42 2.45
C LYS A 25 18.02 2.46 2.47
N GLN A 26 18.67 1.79 1.52
CA GLN A 26 20.12 1.66 1.47
C GLN A 26 20.78 2.88 0.83
N ASP A 27 20.31 3.30 -0.33
CA ASP A 27 20.97 4.34 -1.12
C ASP A 27 20.59 5.73 -0.61
N LEU A 28 19.33 5.90 -0.20
CA LEU A 28 18.76 7.19 0.20
C LEU A 28 18.54 7.32 1.71
N HIS A 29 18.84 6.27 2.49
CA HIS A 29 18.69 6.26 3.95
C HIS A 29 17.27 6.65 4.43
N VAL A 30 16.25 6.31 3.63
CA VAL A 30 14.85 6.62 3.97
C VAL A 30 14.38 5.75 5.13
N THR A 31 13.92 6.39 6.20
CA THR A 31 13.15 5.75 7.28
C THR A 31 11.66 5.93 6.98
N LEU A 32 10.93 4.82 6.80
CA LEU A 32 9.50 4.86 6.53
C LEU A 32 8.74 5.32 7.77
N GLN A 33 7.96 6.40 7.65
CA GLN A 33 7.09 6.87 8.72
C GLN A 33 5.99 5.85 9.06
N TYR A 34 5.48 5.13 8.05
CA TYR A 34 4.49 4.07 8.19
C TYR A 34 5.00 2.81 7.46
N PRO A 35 5.68 1.89 8.16
CA PRO A 35 6.30 0.72 7.53
C PRO A 35 5.28 -0.30 6.99
N THR A 36 4.08 -0.34 7.57
CA THR A 36 2.98 -1.19 7.10
C THR A 36 1.69 -0.39 7.01
N TYR A 37 0.69 -1.00 6.37
CA TYR A 37 -0.65 -0.40 6.28
C TYR A 37 -1.30 -0.23 7.66
N ARG A 38 -0.92 -1.01 8.68
CA ARG A 38 -1.54 -0.95 10.01
C ARG A 38 -1.23 0.35 10.72
N GLU A 39 0.05 0.74 10.78
CA GLU A 39 0.46 2.00 11.39
C GLU A 39 -0.09 3.20 10.59
N GLY A 40 -0.10 3.10 9.26
CA GLY A 40 -0.66 4.13 8.39
C GLY A 40 -2.15 4.35 8.61
N LEU A 41 -2.96 3.28 8.63
CA LEU A 41 -4.40 3.38 8.87
C LEU A 41 -4.72 3.88 10.28
N GLN A 42 -3.97 3.45 11.30
CA GLN A 42 -4.15 3.95 12.66
C GLN A 42 -3.88 5.45 12.75
N SER A 43 -2.81 5.93 12.10
CA SER A 43 -2.49 7.36 12.07
C SER A 43 -3.56 8.18 11.35
N LEU A 44 -4.14 7.67 10.26
CA LEU A 44 -5.23 8.32 9.55
C LEU A 44 -6.49 8.39 10.42
N LEU A 45 -6.85 7.29 11.07
CA LEU A 45 -8.02 7.23 11.96
C LEU A 45 -7.89 8.22 13.13
N THR A 46 -6.71 8.29 13.74
CA THR A 46 -6.42 9.26 14.81
C THR A 46 -6.46 10.70 14.29
N ALA A 47 -6.03 10.96 13.05
CA ALA A 47 -6.11 12.28 12.45
C ALA A 47 -7.54 12.70 12.07
N GLU A 48 -8.39 11.73 11.73
CA GLU A 48 -9.79 11.96 11.38
C GLU A 48 -10.68 12.20 12.62
N ASN A 49 -10.40 11.49 13.72
CA ASN A 49 -11.13 11.57 14.97
C ASN A 49 -10.20 11.97 16.14
N PRO A 50 -9.91 13.27 16.33
CA PRO A 50 -9.03 13.75 17.40
C PRO A 50 -9.62 13.56 18.80
#